data_AF-W8VUZ6-F1
#
_entry.id   AF-W8VUZ6-F1
#
_cell.length_a   1.000
_cell.length_b   1.000
_cell.length_c   1.000
_cell.angle_alpha   90.00
_cell.angle_beta   90.00
_cell.angle_gamma   90.00
#
_symmetry.space_group_name_H-M   'P 1'
#
loop_
_entity.id
_entity.type
_entity.pdbx_description
1 polymer ?
#
loop_
_entity_poly.entity_id
_entity_poly.type
_entity_poly.pdbx_seq_one_letter_code
_entity_poly.pdbx_strand_id
1 'polypeptide(L)'
;MPNPETVQQSQSFNLDKVIYNDDDFAIAVGVRSGEDKICLAMRWNGDENGAGFPFAGKHPLWLSLPSDLTQTFLLGLLQKQSLTEDSYLSILDYLRGVEIILPNHS
;
A
#
# COMPACT_ATOMS: atom_id res chain seq x y z
N MET A 1 5.49 -13.44 -13.54
CA MET A 1 5.55 -12.13 -12.86
C MET A 1 4.98 -12.28 -11.47
N PRO A 2 5.69 -11.95 -10.38
CA PRO A 2 5.10 -11.99 -9.05
C PRO A 2 4.02 -10.89 -8.98
N ASN A 3 2.76 -11.28 -9.21
CA ASN A 3 1.61 -10.40 -9.03
C ASN A 3 1.69 -9.80 -7.62
N PRO A 4 1.66 -8.47 -7.45
CA PRO A 4 1.79 -7.85 -6.12
C PRO A 4 0.77 -8.39 -5.11
N GLU A 5 -0.42 -8.83 -5.55
CA GLU A 5 -1.44 -9.47 -4.72
C GLU A 5 -0.99 -10.83 -4.15
N THR A 6 -0.01 -11.49 -4.77
CA THR A 6 0.54 -12.78 -4.30
C THR A 6 1.57 -12.60 -3.18
N VAL A 7 1.96 -11.36 -2.88
CA VAL A 7 2.82 -11.02 -1.73
C VAL A 7 1.94 -10.69 -0.54
N GLN A 8 1.18 -11.68 -0.09
CA GLN A 8 0.14 -11.48 0.94
C GLN A 8 0.71 -11.16 2.32
N GLN A 9 1.92 -11.65 2.61
CA GLN A 9 2.54 -11.45 3.92
C GLN A 9 4.05 -11.32 3.79
N SER A 10 4.58 -10.22 4.34
CA SER A 10 5.99 -10.13 4.69
C SER A 10 6.11 -10.18 6.22
N GLN A 11 7.30 -10.47 6.74
CA GLN A 11 7.52 -10.46 8.20
C GLN A 11 7.06 -9.16 8.88
N SER A 12 7.07 -8.04 8.15
CA SER A 12 6.77 -6.70 8.65
C SER A 12 5.41 -6.14 8.23
N PHE A 13 4.65 -6.80 7.36
CA PHE A 13 3.43 -6.24 6.78
C PHE A 13 2.45 -7.32 6.34
N ASN A 14 1.21 -7.17 6.79
CA ASN A 14 0.06 -7.96 6.36
C ASN A 14 -0.73 -7.17 5.32
N LEU A 15 -0.78 -7.67 4.09
CA LEU A 15 -1.52 -7.06 3.00
C LEU A 15 -3.03 -7.16 3.27
N ASP A 16 -3.74 -6.06 3.10
CA ASP A 16 -5.20 -6.04 3.00
C ASP A 16 -5.64 -5.88 1.54
N LYS A 17 -5.18 -4.81 0.89
CA LYS A 17 -5.55 -4.50 -0.51
C LYS A 17 -4.42 -3.81 -1.27
N VAL A 18 -4.21 -4.20 -2.52
CA VAL A 18 -3.43 -3.40 -3.48
C VAL A 18 -4.35 -2.30 -4.04
N ILE A 19 -4.01 -1.04 -3.81
CA ILE A 19 -4.83 0.12 -4.19
C ILE A 19 -4.26 0.88 -5.39
N TYR A 20 -3.03 0.59 -5.79
CA TYR A 20 -2.41 1.11 -7.01
C TYR A 20 -1.47 0.05 -7.55
N ASN A 21 -1.50 -0.18 -8.87
CA ASN A 21 -0.54 -1.03 -9.56
C ASN A 21 -0.44 -0.57 -11.02
N ASP A 22 0.75 -0.21 -11.48
CA ASP A 22 1.03 0.17 -12.87
C ASP A 22 1.99 -0.81 -13.57
N ASP A 23 1.94 -2.08 -13.16
CA ASP A 23 2.81 -3.18 -13.57
C ASP A 23 4.25 -3.07 -13.10
N ASP A 24 4.82 -1.87 -13.02
CA ASP A 24 6.18 -1.61 -12.51
C ASP A 24 6.22 -1.34 -11.00
N PHE A 25 5.18 -0.71 -10.46
CA PHE A 25 5.10 -0.27 -9.08
C PHE A 25 3.72 -0.51 -8.48
N ALA A 26 3.69 -0.92 -7.22
CA ALA A 26 2.47 -1.17 -6.49
C ALA A 26 2.46 -0.46 -5.13
N ILE A 27 1.26 0.01 -4.76
CA ILE A 27 0.95 0.53 -3.42
C ILE A 27 -0.17 -0.32 -2.83
N ALA A 28 0.04 -0.74 -1.60
CA ALA A 28 -0.89 -1.52 -0.82
C ALA A 28 -1.31 -0.78 0.46
N VAL A 29 -2.50 -1.11 0.94
CA VAL A 29 -2.97 -0.83 2.29
C VAL A 29 -2.93 -2.13 3.10
N GLY A 30 -2.63 -2.01 4.37
CA GLY A 30 -2.59 -3.13 5.30
C GLY A 30 -2.16 -2.69 6.68
N VAL A 31 -1.59 -3.61 7.44
CA VAL A 31 -1.15 -3.37 8.82
C VAL A 31 0.29 -3.82 8.98
N ARG A 32 1.11 -2.99 9.63
CA ARG A 32 2.47 -3.39 10.00
C ARG A 32 2.41 -4.47 11.08
N SER A 33 3.18 -5.55 10.92
CA SER A 33 3.20 -6.63 11.92
C SER A 33 3.54 -6.09 13.31
N GLY A 34 2.64 -6.32 14.28
CA GLY A 34 2.79 -5.85 15.66
C GLY A 34 2.22 -4.45 15.93
N GLU A 35 1.58 -3.82 14.95
CA GLU A 35 0.79 -2.59 15.13
C GLU A 35 -0.69 -2.87 14.81
N ASP A 36 -1.59 -2.00 15.29
CA ASP A 36 -3.03 -2.06 15.00
C ASP A 36 -3.48 -0.95 14.04
N LYS A 37 -2.54 -0.12 13.56
CA LYS A 37 -2.84 1.01 12.69
C LYS A 37 -2.69 0.61 11.22
N ILE A 38 -3.66 1.05 10.42
CA ILE A 38 -3.57 0.97 8.97
C ILE A 38 -2.36 1.79 8.50
N CYS A 39 -1.57 1.21 7.61
CA CYS A 39 -0.47 1.88 6.93
C CYS A 39 -0.43 1.53 5.45
N LEU A 40 0.29 2.34 4.70
CA LEU A 40 0.64 2.02 3.33
C LEU A 40 1.90 1.19 3.27
N ALA A 41 1.99 0.36 2.24
CA ALA A 41 3.25 -0.22 1.83
C ALA A 41 3.46 -0.11 0.33
N MET A 42 4.71 -0.12 -0.09
CA MET A 42 5.10 0.14 -1.47
C MET A 42 6.12 -0.89 -1.95
N ARG A 43 6.12 -1.14 -3.25
CA ARG A 43 7.18 -1.91 -3.90
C ARG A 43 7.27 -1.63 -5.39
N TRP A 44 8.49 -1.76 -5.91
CA TRP A 44 8.72 -2.07 -7.31
C TRP A 44 8.40 -3.55 -7.53
N ASN A 45 7.62 -3.81 -8.57
CA ASN A 45 7.28 -5.15 -9.01
C ASN A 45 8.50 -5.82 -9.64
N GLY A 46 8.48 -7.14 -9.64
CA GLY A 46 9.50 -7.95 -10.28
C GLY A 46 9.06 -8.34 -11.69
N ASP A 47 10.04 -8.66 -12.52
CA ASP A 47 9.84 -9.18 -13.88
C ASP A 47 10.27 -10.67 -13.94
N GLU A 48 10.61 -11.14 -15.14
CA GLU A 48 11.18 -12.48 -15.35
C GLU A 48 12.62 -12.62 -14.81
N ASN A 49 13.31 -11.51 -14.58
CA ASN A 49 14.72 -11.45 -14.22
C ASN A 49 14.96 -11.15 -12.73
N GLY A 50 13.94 -10.68 -11.99
CA GLY A 50 14.09 -10.30 -10.59
C GLY A 50 12.79 -10.26 -9.80
N ALA A 51 12.92 -10.28 -8.47
CA ALA A 51 11.78 -10.24 -7.55
C ALA A 51 11.16 -8.83 -7.38
N GLY A 52 11.74 -7.80 -7.99
CA GLY A 52 11.41 -6.40 -7.72
C GLY A 52 12.13 -5.88 -6.48
N PHE A 53 11.63 -4.81 -5.86
CA PHE A 53 12.25 -4.21 -4.68
C PHE A 53 11.21 -3.60 -3.72
N PRO A 54 11.33 -3.77 -2.39
CA PRO A 54 12.36 -4.52 -1.68
C PRO A 54 12.20 -6.04 -1.82
N PHE A 55 13.28 -6.77 -1.55
CA PHE A 55 13.28 -8.24 -1.57
C PHE A 55 14.30 -8.81 -0.57
N ALA A 56 14.09 -10.05 -0.15
CA ALA A 56 15.05 -10.85 0.62
C ALA A 56 15.32 -12.17 -0.12
N GLY A 57 16.52 -12.29 -0.69
CA GLY A 57 16.89 -13.43 -1.54
C GLY A 57 16.05 -13.46 -2.82
N LYS A 58 15.10 -14.40 -2.91
CA LYS A 58 14.14 -14.50 -4.03
C LYS A 58 12.73 -14.06 -3.65
N HIS A 59 12.53 -13.61 -2.41
CA HIS A 59 11.21 -13.29 -1.89
C HIS A 59 10.93 -11.79 -2.02
N PRO A 60 9.90 -11.40 -2.77
CA PRO A 60 9.47 -10.01 -2.82
C PRO A 60 8.91 -9.57 -1.46
N LEU A 61 9.10 -8.30 -1.12
CA LEU A 61 8.67 -7.70 0.14
C LEU A 61 7.91 -6.40 -0.10
N TRP A 62 7.27 -5.93 0.96
CA TRP A 62 6.61 -4.63 1.04
C TRP A 62 7.43 -3.69 1.92
N LEU A 63 7.69 -2.47 1.45
CA LEU A 63 8.21 -1.39 2.29
C LEU A 63 7.04 -0.68 2.96
N SER A 64 6.79 -0.97 4.24
CA SER A 64 5.75 -0.25 5.00
C SER A 64 6.19 1.17 5.34
N LEU A 65 5.27 2.11 5.17
CA LEU A 65 5.44 3.51 5.52
C LEU A 65 4.94 3.78 6.94
N PRO A 66 5.44 4.84 7.60
CA PRO A 66 4.83 5.37 8.82
C PRO A 66 3.33 5.62 8.65
N SER A 67 2.53 5.19 9.63
CA SER A 67 1.05 5.24 9.54
C SER A 67 0.48 6.66 9.45
N ASP A 68 1.18 7.65 9.99
CA ASP A 68 0.84 9.08 9.91
C ASP A 68 0.91 9.66 8.49
N LEU A 69 1.66 9.04 7.59
CA LEU A 69 1.72 9.45 6.17
C LEU A 69 0.56 8.90 5.34
N THR A 70 -0.16 7.89 5.84
CA THR A 70 -1.17 7.14 5.08
C THR A 70 -2.20 8.05 4.44
N GLN A 71 -2.79 8.96 5.21
CA GLN A 71 -3.87 9.82 4.72
C GLN A 71 -3.38 10.76 3.61
N THR A 72 -2.19 11.35 3.75
CA THR A 72 -1.61 12.24 2.74
C THR A 72 -1.42 11.53 1.40
N PHE A 73 -0.90 10.30 1.43
CA PHE A 73 -0.70 9.53 0.21
C PHE A 73 -2.02 9.06 -0.41
N LEU A 74 -2.99 8.61 0.38
CA LEU A 74 -4.32 8.23 -0.13
C LEU A 74 -5.00 9.41 -0.84
N LEU A 75 -4.98 10.60 -0.24
CA LEU A 75 -5.51 11.82 -0.87
C LEU A 75 -4.79 12.18 -2.17
N GLY A 76 -3.46 12.01 -2.21
CA GLY A 76 -2.66 12.23 -3.41
C GLY A 76 -2.98 11.25 -4.53
N LEU A 77 -3.23 9.97 -4.20
CA LEU A 77 -3.58 8.94 -5.17
C LEU A 77 -4.93 9.19 -5.85
N LEU A 78 -5.91 9.77 -5.15
CA LEU A 78 -7.19 10.16 -5.75
C LEU A 78 -7.05 11.16 -6.90
N GLN A 79 -5.92 11.87 -7.00
CA GLN A 79 -5.65 12.82 -8.08
C GLN A 79 -5.04 12.17 -9.33
N LYS A 80 -4.74 10.86 -9.30
CA LYS A 80 -4.15 10.15 -10.44
C LYS A 80 -5.21 9.81 -11.48
N GLN A 81 -4.99 10.23 -12.72
CA GLN A 81 -5.88 9.90 -13.86
C GLN A 81 -5.84 8.41 -14.24
N SER A 82 -4.75 7.72 -13.94
CA SER A 82 -4.56 6.29 -14.25
C SER A 82 -5.20 5.36 -13.23
N LEU A 83 -5.89 5.90 -12.22
CA LEU A 83 -6.51 5.10 -11.17
C LEU A 83 -7.73 4.34 -11.73
N THR A 84 -7.82 3.04 -11.46
CA THR A 84 -9.03 2.28 -11.79
C THR A 84 -10.18 2.67 -10.86
N GLU A 85 -11.41 2.40 -11.26
CA GLU A 85 -12.60 2.63 -10.43
C GLU A 85 -12.52 1.85 -9.12
N ASP A 86 -12.13 0.57 -9.17
CA ASP A 86 -11.96 -0.29 -7.99
C ASP A 86 -10.92 0.28 -7.01
N SER A 87 -9.79 0.76 -7.52
CA SER A 87 -8.77 1.44 -6.73
C SER A 87 -9.30 2.72 -6.11
N TYR A 88 -10.05 3.53 -6.87
CA TYR A 88 -10.65 4.77 -6.41
C TYR A 88 -11.61 4.52 -5.24
N LEU A 89 -12.53 3.57 -5.39
CA LEU A 89 -13.50 3.21 -4.37
C LEU A 89 -12.82 2.62 -3.13
N SER A 90 -11.83 1.75 -3.31
CA SER A 90 -11.05 1.20 -2.20
C SER A 90 -10.38 2.30 -1.37
N ILE A 91 -9.76 3.28 -2.03
CA ILE A 91 -9.11 4.42 -1.36
C ILE A 91 -10.14 5.25 -0.58
N LEU A 92 -11.33 5.49 -1.15
CA LEU A 92 -12.40 6.21 -0.45
C LEU A 92 -12.88 5.46 0.79
N ASP A 93 -13.00 4.14 0.72
CA ASP A 93 -13.42 3.33 1.87
C ASP A 93 -12.39 3.38 3.01
N TYR A 94 -11.10 3.31 2.70
CA TYR A 94 -10.05 3.53 3.71
C TYR A 94 -10.08 4.93 4.29
N LEU A 95 -10.28 5.98 3.48
CA LEU A 95 -10.38 7.36 3.98
C LEU A 95 -11.61 7.59 4.87
N ARG A 96 -12.70 6.86 4.65
CA ARG A 96 -13.91 6.89 5.50
C ARG A 96 -13.72 6.10 6.80
N GLY A 97 -13.00 4.98 6.74
CA GLY A 97 -12.73 4.10 7.87
C GLY A 97 -11.63 4.60 8.81
N VAL A 98 -10.73 5.46 8.32
CA VAL A 98 -9.84 6.25 9.17
C VAL A 98 -10.69 7.34 9.82
N GLU A 99 -11.06 7.15 11.09
CA GLU A 99 -11.67 8.22 11.89
C GLU A 99 -10.90 9.52 11.63
N ILE A 100 -11.62 10.55 11.17
CA ILE A 100 -11.04 11.86 10.88
C ILE A 100 -10.64 12.48 12.22
N ILE A 101 -9.46 12.13 12.73
CA ILE A 101 -8.82 12.87 13.81
C ILE A 101 -8.28 14.14 13.16
N LEU A 102 -9.16 15.12 12.96
CA LEU A 102 -8.70 16.48 12.68
C LEU A 102 -7.85 16.91 13.87
N PRO A 103 -6.60 17.37 13.66
CA PRO A 103 -5.85 17.97 14.74
C PRO A 103 -6.64 19.19 15.23
N ASN A 104 -7.13 19.12 16.48
CA ASN A 104 -7.61 20.29 17.18
C ASN A 104 -6.40 21.22 17.39
N HIS A 105 -6.24 22.20 16.51
CA HIS A 105 -5.37 23.34 16.79
C HIS A 105 -6.05 24.14 17.92
N SER A 106 -5.52 23.94 19.14
CA SER A 106 -5.84 24.73 20.33
C SER A 106 -4.84 25.87 20.44
#